data_AF-A0A1S7SI05-F1
#
_entry.id   AF-A0A1S7SI05-F1
#
_cell.length_a   1.000
_cell.length_b   1.000
_cell.length_c   1.000
_cell.angle_alpha   90.00
_cell.angle_beta   90.00
_cell.angle_gamma   90.00
#
_symmetry.space_group_name_H-M   'P 1'
#
loop_
_entity.id
_entity.type
_entity.pdbx_description
1 polymer ?
#
loop_
_entity_poly.entity_id
_entity_poly.type
_entity_poly.pdbx_seq_one_letter_code
_entity_poly.pdbx_strand_id
1 'polypeptide(L)'
;MSNSPRSVAVPSRIVQVPQSISAEARAALSPLVDEDGSPINARFEMPSPEDFSGWMMMKAAVDAHYAAAAKDLAKSLQSTVETIVVEQATIHVATPHGSFHERSALIDLHGGALVFGGGEACRVSARRQAHQHAVRCYGVDYRMPPEHPYPAALDDCLAAYRHVLTGHSPDKVIILGRSAGGNLATAMLLRARDEGMPMPSRLVLLSPQVDLTESGDSFKTNQMIDLVLPLPLRSSNLLYAGGADLSNPYLSPLWSCPQKTGHAQV
;
A
#
# COMPACT_ATOMS: atom_id res chain seq x y z
N MET A 1 3.68 41.77 -13.79
CA MET A 1 2.44 40.98 -13.81
C MET A 1 2.65 39.81 -12.87
N SER A 2 1.84 39.69 -11.82
CA SER A 2 1.98 38.61 -10.83
C SER A 2 1.77 37.27 -11.52
N ASN A 3 2.77 36.39 -11.44
CA ASN A 3 2.80 35.09 -12.12
C ASN A 3 2.06 34.00 -11.32
N SER A 4 1.06 34.38 -10.54
CA SER A 4 0.24 33.40 -9.82
C SER A 4 -0.62 32.63 -10.82
N PRO A 5 -0.58 31.29 -10.83
CA PRO A 5 -1.43 30.50 -11.70
C PRO A 5 -2.90 30.82 -11.44
N ARG A 6 -3.72 30.86 -12.51
CA ARG A 6 -5.16 31.08 -12.40
C ARG A 6 -5.80 29.84 -11.78
N SER A 7 -6.53 30.01 -10.68
CA SER A 7 -7.25 28.94 -9.99
C SER A 7 -8.75 28.94 -10.32
N VAL A 8 -9.40 27.79 -10.14
CA VAL A 8 -10.85 27.61 -10.33
C VAL A 8 -11.55 27.55 -8.97
N ALA A 9 -12.62 28.32 -8.78
CA ALA A 9 -13.49 28.21 -7.61
C ALA A 9 -14.56 27.12 -7.84
N VAL A 10 -14.69 26.18 -6.91
CA VAL A 10 -15.70 25.10 -6.96
C VAL A 10 -16.79 25.41 -5.94
N PRO A 11 -18.08 25.54 -6.34
CA PRO A 11 -19.17 25.78 -5.41
C PRO A 11 -19.49 24.53 -4.56
N SER A 12 -20.02 24.74 -3.36
CA SER A 12 -20.49 23.66 -2.49
C SER A 12 -21.63 22.87 -3.14
N ARG A 13 -21.62 21.54 -2.97
CA ARG A 13 -22.62 20.62 -3.52
C ARG A 13 -22.70 19.35 -2.68
N ILE A 14 -23.88 18.73 -2.64
CA ILE A 14 -24.06 17.39 -2.06
C ILE A 14 -23.90 16.36 -3.18
N VAL A 15 -22.99 15.40 -2.99
CA VAL A 15 -22.78 14.29 -3.93
C VAL A 15 -23.54 13.07 -3.40
N GLN A 16 -24.56 12.65 -4.14
CA GLN A 16 -25.37 11.48 -3.77
C GLN A 16 -24.61 10.18 -4.00
N VAL A 17 -24.91 9.14 -3.22
CA VAL A 17 -24.39 7.78 -3.45
C VAL A 17 -24.75 7.35 -4.88
N PRO A 18 -23.78 6.91 -5.71
CA PRO A 18 -24.04 6.54 -7.09
C PRO A 18 -25.10 5.45 -7.20
N GLN A 19 -26.12 5.65 -8.02
CA GLN A 19 -27.15 4.64 -8.27
C GLN A 19 -26.71 3.58 -9.29
N SER A 20 -25.63 3.85 -10.03
CA SER A 20 -25.10 2.98 -11.09
C SER A 20 -24.22 1.83 -10.58
N ILE A 21 -23.82 1.82 -9.31
CA ILE A 21 -23.04 0.72 -8.70
C ILE A 21 -23.98 -0.32 -8.08
N SER A 22 -23.45 -1.49 -7.68
CA SER A 22 -24.27 -2.57 -7.10
C SER A 22 -24.91 -2.17 -5.76
N ALA A 23 -25.95 -2.90 -5.35
CA ALA A 23 -26.61 -2.67 -4.06
C ALA A 23 -25.65 -2.87 -2.89
N GLU A 24 -24.77 -3.88 -2.98
CA GLU A 24 -23.73 -4.19 -2.00
C GLU A 24 -22.71 -3.06 -1.89
N ALA A 25 -22.29 -2.49 -3.02
CA ALA A 25 -21.36 -1.36 -3.04
C ALA A 25 -21.99 -0.11 -2.40
N ARG A 26 -23.27 0.19 -2.68
CA ARG A 26 -23.99 1.28 -2.02
C ARG A 26 -24.11 1.05 -0.51
N ALA A 27 -24.45 -0.18 -0.10
CA ALA A 27 -24.56 -0.57 1.31
C ALA A 27 -23.21 -0.48 2.04
N ALA A 28 -22.08 -0.70 1.34
CA ALA A 28 -20.74 -0.54 1.90
C ALA A 28 -20.31 0.93 2.05
N LEU A 29 -20.82 1.84 1.23
CA LEU A 29 -20.50 3.28 1.30
C LEU A 29 -21.32 4.01 2.37
N SER A 30 -22.59 3.62 2.57
CA SER A 30 -23.51 4.32 3.47
C SER A 30 -22.99 4.49 4.91
N PRO A 31 -22.35 3.50 5.55
CA PRO A 31 -21.84 3.63 6.92
C PRO A 31 -20.60 4.51 7.05
N LEU A 32 -20.01 4.98 5.94
CA LEU A 32 -18.81 5.81 5.92
C LEU A 32 -19.13 7.31 5.90
N VAL A 33 -20.41 7.67 5.87
CA VAL A 33 -20.90 9.04 5.84
C VAL A 33 -21.66 9.34 7.12
N ASP A 34 -21.40 10.50 7.70
CA ASP A 34 -22.01 11.00 8.92
C ASP A 34 -23.40 11.60 8.67
N GLU A 35 -24.14 11.92 9.74
CA GLU A 35 -25.49 12.52 9.64
C GLU A 35 -25.48 13.88 8.92
N ASP A 36 -24.38 14.63 9.02
CA ASP A 36 -24.19 15.92 8.34
C ASP A 36 -23.72 15.79 6.88
N GLY A 37 -23.49 14.56 6.40
CA GLY A 37 -22.99 14.25 5.06
C GLY A 37 -21.47 14.21 4.93
N SER A 38 -20.72 14.42 6.01
CA SER A 38 -19.25 14.37 5.99
C SER A 38 -18.73 12.93 6.03
N PRO A 39 -17.60 12.60 5.36
CA PRO A 39 -16.95 11.31 5.55
C PRO A 39 -16.50 11.12 7.00
N ILE A 40 -16.83 9.98 7.61
CA ILE A 40 -16.48 9.70 9.02
C ILE A 40 -14.96 9.75 9.23
N ASN A 41 -14.19 9.29 8.23
CA ASN A 41 -12.73 9.30 8.30
C ASN A 41 -12.12 10.71 8.37
N ALA A 42 -12.86 11.76 7.99
CA ALA A 42 -12.40 13.14 8.11
C ALA A 42 -12.32 13.63 9.56
N ARG A 43 -12.94 12.91 10.51
CA ARG A 43 -12.86 13.21 11.95
C ARG A 43 -11.52 12.84 12.58
N PHE A 44 -10.72 12.00 11.90
CA PHE A 44 -9.44 11.53 12.42
C PHE A 44 -8.30 12.32 11.78
N GLU A 45 -7.71 13.23 12.55
CA GLU A 45 -6.52 13.96 12.14
C GLU A 45 -5.25 13.16 12.44
N MET A 46 -4.34 13.11 11.47
CA MET A 46 -3.03 12.49 11.67
C MET A 46 -2.16 13.37 12.58
N PRO A 47 -1.37 12.79 13.50
CA PRO A 47 -0.40 13.55 14.30
C PRO A 47 0.61 14.28 13.42
N SER A 48 1.27 15.30 13.95
CA SER A 48 2.43 15.92 13.26
C SER A 48 3.52 14.86 13.01
N PRO A 49 4.33 14.95 11.94
CA PRO A 49 5.40 13.98 11.69
C PRO A 49 6.40 13.84 12.85
N GLU A 50 6.58 14.89 13.64
CA GLU A 50 7.49 14.95 14.80
C GLU A 50 6.87 14.39 16.09
N ASP A 51 5.56 14.16 16.12
CA ASP A 51 4.84 13.65 17.31
C ASP A 51 4.93 12.13 17.41
N PHE A 52 6.12 11.65 17.83
CA PHE A 52 6.38 10.23 18.01
C PHE A 52 5.31 9.54 18.88
N SER A 53 4.98 10.14 20.02
CA SER A 53 4.01 9.55 20.98
C SER A 53 2.61 9.47 20.38
N GLY A 54 2.16 10.53 19.70
CA GLY A 54 0.88 10.54 19.00
C GLY A 54 0.79 9.47 17.91
N TRP A 55 1.86 9.28 17.13
CA TRP A 55 1.93 8.21 16.14
C TRP A 55 1.89 6.82 16.76
N MET A 56 2.64 6.58 17.84
CA MET A 56 2.61 5.28 18.53
C MET A 56 1.22 4.96 19.09
N MET A 57 0.53 5.94 19.67
CA MET A 57 -0.84 5.76 20.16
C MET A 57 -1.82 5.46 19.01
N MET A 58 -1.71 6.19 17.90
CA MET A 58 -2.54 5.97 16.72
C MET A 58 -2.30 4.59 16.10
N LYS A 59 -1.03 4.19 15.95
CA LYS A 59 -0.66 2.84 15.45
C LYS A 59 -1.28 1.75 16.30
N ALA A 60 -1.13 1.82 17.62
CA ALA A 60 -1.72 0.84 18.52
C ALA A 60 -3.26 0.74 18.38
N ALA A 61 -3.95 1.88 18.23
CA ALA A 61 -5.40 1.90 18.03
C ALA A 61 -5.82 1.29 16.67
N VAL A 62 -5.12 1.65 15.58
CA VAL A 62 -5.38 1.13 14.23
C VAL A 62 -5.08 -0.38 14.15
N ASP A 63 -3.96 -0.82 14.72
CA ASP A 63 -3.58 -2.24 14.73
C ASP A 63 -4.59 -3.08 15.51
N ALA A 64 -5.08 -2.60 16.67
CA ALA A 64 -6.13 -3.26 17.42
C ALA A 64 -7.43 -3.38 16.60
N HIS A 65 -7.81 -2.32 15.89
CA HIS A 65 -8.98 -2.32 15.02
C HIS A 65 -8.83 -3.30 13.85
N TYR A 66 -7.69 -3.29 13.15
CA TYR A 66 -7.42 -4.20 12.05
C TYR A 66 -7.32 -5.66 12.50
N ALA A 67 -6.67 -5.94 13.64
CA ALA A 67 -6.60 -7.28 14.19
C ALA A 67 -7.99 -7.84 14.54
N ALA A 68 -8.87 -7.00 15.10
CA ALA A 68 -10.25 -7.38 15.37
C ALA A 68 -11.01 -7.76 14.09
N ALA A 69 -10.92 -6.93 13.04
CA ALA A 69 -11.55 -7.21 11.75
C ALA A 69 -10.95 -8.45 11.06
N ALA A 70 -9.63 -8.64 11.15
CA ALA A 70 -8.92 -9.75 10.56
C ALA A 70 -9.28 -11.10 11.20
N LYS A 71 -9.58 -11.13 12.50
CA LYS A 71 -9.91 -12.35 13.25
C LYS A 71 -11.14 -13.08 12.68
N ASP A 72 -12.16 -12.35 12.26
CA ASP A 72 -13.36 -12.96 11.70
C ASP A 72 -13.13 -13.51 10.30
N LEU A 73 -12.41 -12.77 9.46
CA LEU A 73 -11.99 -13.23 8.14
C LEU A 73 -11.16 -14.52 8.25
N ALA A 74 -10.19 -14.55 9.17
CA ALA A 74 -9.22 -15.63 9.38
C ALA A 74 -9.86 -17.01 9.64
N LYS A 75 -11.08 -17.05 10.22
CA LYS A 75 -11.82 -18.28 10.52
C LYS A 75 -12.25 -19.05 9.26
N SER A 76 -12.44 -18.33 8.15
CA SER A 76 -12.92 -18.89 6.88
C SER A 76 -11.81 -19.26 5.89
N LEU A 77 -10.55 -18.90 6.20
CA LEU A 77 -9.44 -19.02 5.26
C LEU A 77 -8.86 -20.44 5.25
N GLN A 78 -8.81 -21.03 4.05
CA GLN A 78 -8.24 -22.36 3.81
C GLN A 78 -6.76 -22.25 3.44
N SER A 79 -5.95 -21.76 4.38
CA SER A 79 -4.50 -21.64 4.24
C SER A 79 -3.80 -21.71 5.59
N THR A 80 -2.61 -22.32 5.59
CA THR A 80 -1.64 -22.25 6.68
C THR A 80 -0.77 -21.01 6.51
N VAL A 81 -0.10 -20.58 7.60
CA VAL A 81 0.85 -19.47 7.53
C VAL A 81 1.95 -19.64 8.58
N GLU A 82 3.18 -19.52 8.12
CA GLU A 82 4.37 -19.42 8.97
C GLU A 82 4.99 -18.03 8.83
N THR A 83 5.75 -17.61 9.84
CA THR A 83 6.48 -16.35 9.81
C THR A 83 7.95 -16.66 9.77
N ILE A 84 8.65 -16.10 8.79
CA ILE A 84 10.10 -16.17 8.66
C ILE A 84 10.69 -14.76 8.73
N VAL A 85 11.98 -14.68 9.04
CA VAL A 85 12.74 -13.43 8.97
C VAL A 85 13.85 -13.62 7.94
N VAL A 86 13.90 -12.71 6.97
CA VAL A 86 14.95 -12.63 5.95
C VAL A 86 15.67 -11.31 6.14
N GLU A 87 16.94 -11.36 6.54
CA GLU A 87 17.68 -10.17 6.96
C GLU A 87 16.94 -9.45 8.11
N GLN A 88 16.33 -8.31 7.85
CA GLN A 88 15.49 -7.57 8.79
C GLN A 88 14.00 -7.60 8.43
N ALA A 89 13.63 -8.22 7.30
CA ALA A 89 12.27 -8.29 6.81
C ALA A 89 11.51 -9.44 7.47
N THR A 90 10.37 -9.13 8.07
CA THR A 90 9.40 -10.13 8.54
C THR A 90 8.50 -10.53 7.37
N ILE A 91 8.36 -11.83 7.12
CA ILE A 91 7.56 -12.35 6.01
C ILE A 91 6.61 -13.42 6.51
N HIS A 92 5.32 -13.25 6.24
CA HIS A 92 4.28 -14.25 6.45
C HIS A 92 4.10 -15.09 5.20
N VAL A 93 4.60 -16.32 5.24
CA VAL A 93 4.49 -17.28 4.14
C VAL A 93 3.21 -18.07 4.32
N ALA A 94 2.19 -17.70 3.55
CA ALA A 94 0.91 -18.39 3.55
C ALA A 94 0.83 -19.41 2.41
N THR A 95 0.43 -20.64 2.74
CA THR A 95 0.25 -21.74 1.78
C THR A 95 -1.21 -22.17 1.77
N PRO A 96 -1.90 -22.17 0.62
CA PRO A 96 -3.29 -22.62 0.54
C PRO A 96 -3.41 -24.12 0.77
N HIS A 97 -4.55 -24.57 1.29
CA HIS A 97 -4.88 -26.00 1.37
C HIS A 97 -5.20 -26.56 -0.02
N GLY A 98 -4.98 -27.87 -0.22
CA GLY A 98 -5.33 -28.57 -1.46
C GLY A 98 -4.34 -28.33 -2.60
N SER A 99 -4.82 -28.50 -3.85
CA SER A 99 -3.99 -28.28 -5.04
C SER A 99 -3.85 -26.78 -5.33
N PHE A 100 -2.64 -26.33 -5.62
CA PHE A 100 -2.33 -24.92 -5.88
C PHE A 100 -1.18 -24.78 -6.88
N HIS A 101 -0.91 -23.55 -7.33
CA HIS A 101 0.14 -23.25 -8.30
C HIS A 101 1.54 -23.25 -7.64
N GLU A 102 2.07 -24.44 -7.32
CA GLU A 102 3.32 -24.61 -6.54
C GLU A 102 4.54 -23.87 -7.08
N ARG A 103 4.64 -23.72 -8.40
CA ARG A 103 5.75 -23.01 -9.06
C ARG A 103 5.60 -21.49 -9.00
N SER A 104 4.41 -20.98 -8.74
CA SER A 104 4.11 -19.55 -8.72
C SER A 104 4.18 -19.00 -7.29
N ALA A 105 4.59 -17.74 -7.18
CA ALA A 105 4.62 -17.02 -5.92
C ALA A 105 3.92 -15.68 -6.09
N LEU A 106 3.16 -15.28 -5.06
CA LEU A 106 2.63 -13.94 -4.92
C LEU A 106 3.37 -13.24 -3.78
N ILE A 107 3.92 -12.06 -4.03
CA ILE A 107 4.39 -11.14 -2.98
C ILE A 107 3.26 -10.15 -2.74
N ASP A 108 2.75 -10.10 -1.50
CA ASP A 108 1.70 -9.17 -1.08
C ASP A 108 2.32 -8.06 -0.23
N LEU A 109 2.25 -6.82 -0.73
CA LEU A 109 2.69 -5.63 -0.03
C LEU A 109 1.46 -4.85 0.43
N HIS A 110 1.23 -4.83 1.74
CA HIS A 110 0.02 -4.28 2.33
C HIS A 110 -0.07 -2.75 2.18
N GLY A 111 -1.28 -2.21 2.31
CA GLY A 111 -1.50 -0.77 2.39
C GLY A 111 -1.41 -0.26 3.83
N GLY A 112 -1.70 1.03 4.03
CA GLY A 112 -1.74 1.64 5.37
C GLY A 112 -0.91 2.91 5.48
N ALA A 113 -0.89 3.75 4.43
CA ALA A 113 -0.20 5.04 4.40
C ALA A 113 1.28 4.98 4.86
N LEU A 114 1.95 3.84 4.63
CA LEU A 114 3.35 3.57 5.00
C LEU A 114 3.61 3.53 6.52
N VAL A 115 2.56 3.59 7.35
CA VAL A 115 2.66 3.64 8.83
C VAL A 115 1.90 2.48 9.51
N PHE A 116 0.87 1.95 8.85
CA PHE A 116 -0.07 0.97 9.39
C PHE A 116 -0.16 -0.30 8.53
N GLY A 117 -0.85 -1.32 9.05
CA GLY A 117 -1.28 -2.50 8.29
C GLY A 117 -0.40 -3.74 8.45
N GLY A 118 0.63 -3.66 9.28
CA GLY A 118 1.52 -4.76 9.61
C GLY A 118 0.92 -5.81 10.55
N GLY A 119 1.77 -6.66 11.12
CA GLY A 119 1.40 -7.66 12.12
C GLY A 119 0.28 -8.59 11.68
N GLU A 120 -0.72 -8.81 12.53
CA GLU A 120 -1.81 -9.77 12.25
C GLU A 120 -2.65 -9.38 11.01
N ALA A 121 -2.76 -8.08 10.70
CA ALA A 121 -3.46 -7.62 9.51
C ALA A 121 -2.75 -8.07 8.22
N CYS A 122 -1.43 -7.84 8.15
CA CYS A 122 -0.56 -8.33 7.08
C CYS A 122 -0.62 -9.86 6.98
N ARG A 123 -0.50 -10.55 8.12
CA ARG A 123 -0.55 -12.02 8.20
C ARG A 123 -1.85 -12.60 7.66
N VAL A 124 -3.00 -12.03 8.01
CA VAL A 124 -4.31 -12.46 7.49
C VAL A 124 -4.49 -12.08 6.03
N SER A 125 -3.95 -10.94 5.57
CA SER A 125 -3.93 -10.59 4.15
C SER A 125 -3.19 -11.64 3.33
N ALA A 126 -1.99 -12.06 3.75
CA ALA A 126 -1.23 -13.11 3.08
C ALA A 126 -2.02 -14.41 2.97
N ARG A 127 -2.68 -14.83 4.06
CA ARG A 127 -3.56 -16.00 4.08
C ARG A 127 -4.73 -15.87 3.10
N ARG A 128 -5.34 -14.69 3.04
CA ARG A 128 -6.47 -14.39 2.16
C ARG A 128 -6.04 -14.47 0.70
N GLN A 129 -4.93 -13.85 0.35
CA GLN A 129 -4.40 -13.87 -1.00
C GLN A 129 -4.01 -15.29 -1.44
N ALA A 130 -3.38 -16.06 -0.55
CA ALA A 130 -3.07 -17.47 -0.80
C ALA A 130 -4.34 -18.30 -1.08
N HIS A 131 -5.35 -18.16 -0.24
CA HIS A 131 -6.65 -18.86 -0.37
C HIS A 131 -7.39 -18.45 -1.65
N GLN A 132 -7.48 -17.16 -1.95
CA GLN A 132 -8.25 -16.64 -3.09
C GLN A 132 -7.63 -16.97 -4.44
N HIS A 133 -6.31 -17.08 -4.51
CA HIS A 133 -5.60 -17.25 -5.78
C HIS A 133 -4.94 -18.63 -5.95
N ALA A 134 -5.11 -19.53 -4.97
CA ALA A 134 -4.48 -20.85 -4.97
C ALA A 134 -2.99 -20.77 -5.32
N VAL A 135 -2.26 -19.90 -4.61
CA VAL A 135 -0.83 -19.64 -4.80
C VAL A 135 -0.16 -19.44 -3.45
N ARG A 136 1.13 -19.79 -3.33
CA ARG A 136 1.89 -19.41 -2.13
C ARG A 136 2.04 -17.90 -2.07
N CYS A 137 1.65 -17.29 -0.96
CA CYS A 137 1.72 -15.85 -0.76
C CYS A 137 2.78 -15.50 0.29
N TYR A 138 3.63 -14.54 -0.03
CA TYR A 138 4.65 -13.95 0.83
C TYR A 138 4.16 -12.55 1.20
N GLY A 139 3.46 -12.43 2.32
CA GLY A 139 3.07 -11.14 2.87
C GLY A 139 4.25 -10.50 3.58
N VAL A 140 4.69 -9.33 3.11
CA VAL A 140 5.85 -8.65 3.69
C VAL A 140 5.35 -7.70 4.77
N ASP A 141 5.64 -8.04 6.03
CA ASP A 141 5.38 -7.19 7.20
C ASP A 141 6.57 -6.25 7.38
N TYR A 142 6.65 -5.28 6.47
CA TYR A 142 7.77 -4.37 6.35
C TYR A 142 7.83 -3.40 7.54
N ARG A 143 9.05 -3.00 7.93
CA ARG A 143 9.24 -2.04 9.02
C ARG A 143 8.72 -0.66 8.65
N MET A 144 8.09 0.01 9.62
CA MET A 144 7.39 1.27 9.42
C MET A 144 7.87 2.34 10.43
N PRO A 145 7.74 3.64 10.08
CA PRO A 145 7.92 4.73 11.02
C PRO A 145 6.82 4.74 12.10
N PRO A 146 7.00 5.51 13.19
CA PRO A 146 8.17 6.36 13.49
C PRO A 146 9.46 5.61 13.85
N GLU A 147 9.38 4.31 14.14
CA GLU A 147 10.53 3.49 14.55
C GLU A 147 11.53 3.30 13.40
N HIS A 148 11.02 3.12 12.18
CA HIS A 148 11.81 2.78 11.00
C HIS A 148 11.36 3.59 9.78
N PRO A 149 11.76 4.86 9.64
CA PRO A 149 11.49 5.65 8.44
C PRO A 149 12.23 5.10 7.20
N TYR A 150 12.00 5.73 6.06
CA TYR A 150 12.69 5.45 4.81
C TYR A 150 14.23 5.36 5.03
N PRO A 151 14.92 4.35 4.46
CA PRO A 151 14.45 3.39 3.46
C PRO A 151 14.00 2.02 4.02
N ALA A 152 13.74 1.86 5.32
CA ALA A 152 13.58 0.55 5.95
C ALA A 152 12.53 -0.36 5.25
N ALA A 153 11.33 0.16 4.98
CA ALA A 153 10.28 -0.61 4.29
C ALA A 153 10.70 -1.06 2.88
N LEU A 154 11.41 -0.21 2.14
CA LEU A 154 11.88 -0.50 0.78
C LEU A 154 12.96 -1.58 0.80
N ASP A 155 13.88 -1.50 1.76
CA ASP A 155 14.92 -2.51 1.97
C ASP A 155 14.31 -3.87 2.32
N ASP A 156 13.30 -3.90 3.19
CA ASP A 156 12.61 -5.13 3.59
C ASP A 156 11.88 -5.78 2.41
N CYS A 157 11.20 -4.98 1.59
CA CYS A 157 10.54 -5.45 0.37
C CYS A 157 11.55 -6.07 -0.62
N LEU A 158 12.70 -5.42 -0.80
CA LEU A 158 13.75 -5.91 -1.70
C LEU A 158 14.40 -7.21 -1.18
N ALA A 159 14.65 -7.31 0.13
CA ALA A 159 15.13 -8.52 0.78
C ALA A 159 14.14 -9.68 0.60
N ALA A 160 12.84 -9.43 0.80
CA ALA A 160 11.79 -10.41 0.54
C ALA A 160 11.76 -10.85 -0.92
N TYR A 161 11.89 -9.91 -1.87
CA TYR A 161 11.92 -10.24 -3.29
C TYR A 161 13.12 -11.13 -3.65
N ARG A 162 14.32 -10.80 -3.18
CA ARG A 162 15.52 -11.64 -3.36
C ARG A 162 15.31 -13.05 -2.80
N HIS A 163 14.71 -13.16 -1.61
CA HIS A 163 14.42 -14.45 -1.01
C HIS A 163 13.46 -15.29 -1.86
N VAL A 164 12.36 -14.70 -2.36
CA VAL A 164 11.41 -15.41 -3.22
C VAL A 164 12.07 -15.93 -4.50
N LEU A 165 13.00 -15.16 -5.08
CA LEU A 165 13.75 -15.57 -6.27
C LEU A 165 14.69 -16.76 -6.05
N THR A 166 15.02 -17.12 -4.80
CA THR A 166 15.80 -18.34 -4.51
C THR A 166 15.00 -19.62 -4.71
N GLY A 167 13.67 -19.55 -4.58
CA GLY A 167 12.76 -20.70 -4.71
C GLY A 167 11.85 -20.66 -5.94
N HIS A 168 11.76 -19.51 -6.62
CA HIS A 168 10.85 -19.30 -7.74
C HIS A 168 11.54 -18.59 -8.90
N SER A 169 11.32 -19.07 -10.13
CA SER A 169 11.77 -18.38 -11.34
C SER A 169 11.07 -17.01 -11.46
N PRO A 170 11.77 -15.94 -11.91
CA PRO A 170 11.19 -14.59 -11.99
C PRO A 170 9.88 -14.53 -12.79
N ASP A 171 9.77 -15.32 -13.87
CA ASP A 171 8.59 -15.42 -14.74
C ASP A 171 7.39 -16.13 -14.07
N LYS A 172 7.55 -16.61 -12.83
CA LYS A 172 6.51 -17.19 -11.97
C LYS A 172 6.19 -16.36 -10.73
N VAL A 173 6.85 -15.21 -10.56
CA VAL A 173 6.59 -14.29 -9.44
C VAL A 173 5.59 -13.21 -9.87
N ILE A 174 4.60 -12.95 -9.03
CA ILE A 174 3.66 -11.84 -9.16
C ILE A 174 3.83 -10.97 -7.92
N ILE A 175 3.82 -9.65 -8.11
CA ILE A 175 3.86 -8.69 -7.01
C ILE A 175 2.53 -7.95 -6.98
N LEU A 176 1.88 -7.92 -5.83
CA LEU A 176 0.65 -7.20 -5.58
C LEU A 176 0.90 -6.15 -4.50
N GLY A 177 0.56 -4.90 -4.80
CA GLY A 177 0.69 -3.79 -3.87
C GLY A 177 -0.59 -2.97 -3.80
N ARG A 178 -1.01 -2.60 -2.59
CA ARG A 178 -2.20 -1.76 -2.36
C ARG A 178 -1.82 -0.45 -1.69
N SER A 179 -2.29 0.69 -2.20
CA SER A 179 -2.00 2.01 -1.60
C SER A 179 -0.48 2.19 -1.37
N ALA A 180 -0.04 2.31 -0.10
CA ALA A 180 1.35 2.31 0.33
C ALA A 180 2.18 1.11 -0.18
N GLY A 181 1.65 -0.10 -0.14
CA GLY A 181 2.32 -1.27 -0.71
C GLY A 181 2.43 -1.22 -2.23
N GLY A 182 1.53 -0.47 -2.91
CA GLY A 182 1.65 -0.18 -4.33
C GLY A 182 2.77 0.80 -4.63
N ASN A 183 3.01 1.76 -3.74
CA ASN A 183 4.20 2.61 -3.78
C ASN A 183 5.47 1.74 -3.63
N LEU A 184 5.55 0.95 -2.54
CA LEU A 184 6.71 0.09 -2.26
C LEU A 184 6.96 -0.92 -3.38
N ALA A 185 5.91 -1.53 -3.96
CA ALA A 185 6.06 -2.45 -5.09
C ALA A 185 6.72 -1.78 -6.29
N THR A 186 6.31 -0.54 -6.59
CA THR A 186 6.83 0.22 -7.72
C THR A 186 8.25 0.72 -7.45
N ALA A 187 8.51 1.27 -6.26
CA ALA A 187 9.82 1.73 -5.83
C ALA A 187 10.85 0.59 -5.76
N MET A 188 10.45 -0.55 -5.21
CA MET A 188 11.27 -1.75 -5.12
C MET A 188 11.62 -2.27 -6.52
N LEU A 189 10.67 -2.30 -7.46
CA LEU A 189 10.95 -2.73 -8.82
C LEU A 189 11.80 -1.73 -9.62
N LEU A 190 11.65 -0.43 -9.34
CA LEU A 190 12.56 0.59 -9.87
C LEU A 190 13.99 0.34 -9.40
N ARG A 191 14.18 0.10 -8.10
CA ARG A 191 15.49 -0.21 -7.52
C ARG A 191 16.03 -1.55 -7.99
N ALA A 192 15.20 -2.58 -8.09
CA ALA A 192 15.57 -3.90 -8.62
C ALA A 192 16.08 -3.78 -10.06
N ARG A 193 15.41 -3.00 -10.92
CA ARG A 193 15.88 -2.69 -12.27
C ARG A 193 17.25 -2.03 -12.25
N ASP A 194 17.43 -1.00 -11.43
CA ASP A 194 18.67 -0.22 -11.36
C ASP A 194 19.84 -1.03 -10.77
N GLU A 195 19.54 -2.03 -9.93
CA GLU A 195 20.49 -3.02 -9.42
C GLU A 195 20.70 -4.24 -10.36
N GLY A 196 20.05 -4.27 -11.52
CA GLY A 196 20.20 -5.35 -12.51
C GLY A 196 19.53 -6.68 -12.12
N MET A 197 18.58 -6.66 -11.19
CA MET A 197 17.81 -7.84 -10.78
C MET A 197 16.82 -8.25 -11.88
N PRO A 198 16.48 -9.55 -11.98
CA PRO A 198 15.43 -9.98 -12.90
C PRO A 198 14.08 -9.39 -12.47
N MET A 199 13.20 -9.12 -13.43
CA MET A 199 11.87 -8.57 -13.18
C MET A 199 10.84 -9.68 -12.96
N PRO A 200 9.79 -9.46 -12.14
CA PRO A 200 8.73 -10.44 -11.95
C PRO A 200 7.86 -10.53 -13.20
N SER A 201 7.05 -11.58 -13.29
CA SER A 201 6.13 -11.77 -14.42
C SER A 201 5.07 -10.68 -14.53
N ARG A 202 4.58 -10.18 -13.39
CA ARG A 202 3.45 -9.24 -13.30
C ARG A 202 3.56 -8.37 -12.06
N LEU A 203 3.12 -7.13 -12.21
CA LEU A 203 2.88 -6.18 -11.14
C LEU A 203 1.39 -5.82 -11.12
N VAL A 204 0.74 -5.96 -9.97
CA VAL A 204 -0.67 -5.61 -9.76
C VAL A 204 -0.74 -4.49 -8.73
N LEU A 205 -1.29 -3.34 -9.13
CA LEU A 205 -1.38 -2.16 -8.29
C LEU A 205 -2.84 -1.83 -7.99
N LEU A 206 -3.18 -1.78 -6.70
CA LEU A 206 -4.53 -1.46 -6.22
C LEU A 206 -4.52 -0.07 -5.58
N SER A 207 -4.96 0.94 -6.34
CA SER A 207 -4.94 2.37 -5.95
C SER A 207 -3.58 2.80 -5.37
N PRO A 208 -2.48 2.68 -6.13
CA PRO A 208 -1.13 2.86 -5.60
C PRO A 208 -0.83 4.35 -5.31
N GLN A 209 -0.19 4.63 -4.18
CA GLN A 209 0.25 5.99 -3.84
C GLN A 209 1.63 6.29 -4.44
N VAL A 210 1.75 6.36 -5.77
CA VAL A 210 3.06 6.51 -6.46
C VAL A 210 3.68 7.91 -6.39
N ASP A 211 2.98 8.87 -5.79
CA ASP A 211 3.46 10.24 -5.56
C ASP A 211 3.12 10.70 -4.15
N LEU A 212 4.14 10.75 -3.29
CA LEU A 212 4.05 11.23 -1.91
C LEU A 212 4.07 12.76 -1.80
N THR A 213 4.39 13.48 -2.89
CA THR A 213 4.28 14.95 -2.94
C THR A 213 2.83 15.43 -2.98
N GLU A 214 1.91 14.52 -3.32
CA GLU A 214 0.47 14.76 -3.47
C GLU A 214 0.15 15.78 -4.59
N SER A 215 0.93 15.73 -5.67
CA SER A 215 0.82 16.70 -6.77
C SER A 215 -0.37 16.45 -7.70
N GLY A 216 -0.97 15.26 -7.66
CA GLY A 216 -2.11 14.91 -8.51
C GLY A 216 -3.37 15.70 -8.16
N ASP A 217 -4.07 16.21 -9.18
CA ASP A 217 -5.29 17.01 -9.03
C ASP A 217 -6.38 16.33 -8.16
N SER A 218 -6.42 14.99 -8.12
CA SER A 218 -7.38 14.23 -7.32
C SER A 218 -7.26 14.48 -5.82
N PHE A 219 -6.09 14.87 -5.29
CA PHE A 219 -5.95 15.30 -3.89
C PHE A 219 -6.75 16.58 -3.58
N LYS A 220 -7.15 17.34 -4.62
CA LYS A 220 -8.04 18.50 -4.50
C LYS A 220 -9.45 18.15 -4.96
N THR A 221 -9.62 17.52 -6.12
CA THR A 221 -10.95 17.31 -6.70
C THR A 221 -11.77 16.25 -5.97
N ASN A 222 -11.13 15.28 -5.32
CA ASN A 222 -11.81 14.24 -4.53
C ASN A 222 -11.73 14.49 -3.01
N GLN A 223 -11.19 15.62 -2.57
CA GLN A 223 -11.20 15.97 -1.15
C GLN A 223 -12.65 15.99 -0.64
N MET A 224 -12.90 15.34 0.51
CA MET A 224 -14.23 15.13 1.08
C MET A 224 -15.23 14.34 0.19
N ILE A 225 -14.79 13.81 -0.96
CA ILE A 225 -15.57 12.90 -1.81
C ILE A 225 -15.10 11.45 -1.63
N ASP A 226 -13.80 11.23 -1.50
CA ASP A 226 -13.26 9.93 -1.12
C ASP A 226 -13.64 9.62 0.33
N LEU A 227 -14.45 8.58 0.53
CA LEU A 227 -14.96 8.23 1.86
C LEU A 227 -13.93 7.53 2.74
N VAL A 228 -12.85 6.99 2.14
CA VAL A 228 -11.79 6.28 2.87
C VAL A 228 -10.64 7.22 3.18
N LEU A 229 -10.23 8.03 2.20
CA LEU A 229 -9.13 9.00 2.30
C LEU A 229 -9.63 10.42 2.00
N PRO A 230 -10.52 10.98 2.85
CA PRO A 230 -11.15 12.28 2.59
C PRO A 230 -10.18 13.46 2.69
N LEU A 231 -9.05 13.28 3.39
CA LEU A 231 -8.04 14.28 3.66
C LEU A 231 -6.66 13.84 3.15
N PRO A 232 -5.72 14.78 2.90
CA PRO A 232 -4.37 14.46 2.46
C PRO A 232 -3.60 13.61 3.48
N LEU A 233 -2.64 12.81 2.98
CA LEU A 233 -1.77 11.92 3.73
C LEU A 233 -0.39 12.56 4.01
N ARG A 234 -0.27 13.88 3.85
CA ARG A 234 1.01 14.59 3.92
C ARG A 234 1.78 14.30 5.20
N SER A 235 1.09 14.21 6.34
CA SER A 235 1.76 13.94 7.61
C SER A 235 2.41 12.55 7.65
N SER A 236 1.68 11.50 7.25
CA SER A 236 2.25 10.15 7.13
C SER A 236 3.35 10.07 6.08
N ASN A 237 3.22 10.80 4.96
CA ASN A 237 4.24 10.83 3.91
C ASN A 237 5.56 11.44 4.41
N LEU A 238 5.47 12.56 5.15
CA LEU A 238 6.63 13.22 5.74
C LEU A 238 7.26 12.38 6.85
N LEU A 239 6.43 11.75 7.69
CA LEU A 239 6.89 10.82 8.72
C LEU A 239 7.67 9.66 8.09
N TYR A 240 7.13 9.04 7.03
CA TYR A 240 7.81 7.97 6.31
C TYR A 240 9.10 8.45 5.66
N ALA A 241 9.11 9.62 5.02
CA ALA A 241 10.30 10.13 4.35
C ALA A 241 11.48 10.38 5.30
N GLY A 242 11.22 10.64 6.59
CA GLY A 242 12.29 10.82 7.58
C GLY A 242 13.27 11.95 7.22
N GLY A 243 12.77 12.99 6.54
CA GLY A 243 13.57 14.13 6.05
C GLY A 243 14.12 13.98 4.63
N ALA A 244 13.92 12.84 3.96
CA ALA A 244 14.23 12.70 2.54
C ALA A 244 13.24 13.49 1.65
N ASP A 245 13.71 13.90 0.47
CA ASP A 245 12.88 14.60 -0.50
C ASP A 245 11.77 13.69 -1.04
N LEU A 246 10.51 14.09 -0.85
CA LEU A 246 9.34 13.36 -1.34
C LEU A 246 9.35 13.17 -2.86
N SER A 247 10.07 14.00 -3.62
CA SER A 247 10.21 13.84 -5.08
C SER A 247 11.23 12.76 -5.49
N ASN A 248 11.99 12.21 -4.54
CA ASN A 248 12.94 11.13 -4.80
C ASN A 248 12.20 9.94 -5.48
N PRO A 249 12.67 9.42 -6.63
CA PRO A 249 12.01 8.32 -7.33
C PRO A 249 11.81 7.03 -6.52
N TYR A 250 12.58 6.81 -5.45
CA TYR A 250 12.40 5.66 -4.55
C TYR A 250 11.40 5.93 -3.40
N LEU A 251 10.95 7.18 -3.24
CA LEU A 251 9.82 7.56 -2.39
C LEU A 251 8.56 7.76 -3.21
N SER A 252 8.68 8.40 -4.38
CA SER A 252 7.60 8.72 -5.29
C SER A 252 7.97 8.27 -6.70
N PRO A 253 7.72 6.99 -7.04
CA PRO A 253 8.09 6.41 -8.34
C PRO A 253 7.51 7.14 -9.56
N LEU A 254 6.48 7.97 -9.39
CA LEU A 254 5.96 8.85 -10.44
C LEU A 254 7.05 9.74 -11.05
N TRP A 255 8.02 10.17 -10.25
CA TRP A 255 9.12 11.05 -10.68
C TRP A 255 10.30 10.29 -11.29
N SER A 256 10.21 8.97 -11.46
CA SER A 256 11.24 8.21 -12.14
C SER A 256 11.34 8.58 -13.62
N CYS A 257 12.57 8.78 -14.11
CA CYS A 257 12.80 9.01 -15.54
C CYS A 257 12.59 7.69 -16.30
N PRO A 258 11.79 7.65 -17.38
CA PRO A 258 11.78 6.51 -18.27
C PRO A 258 13.18 6.38 -18.88
N GLN A 259 13.81 5.20 -18.77
CA GLN A 259 14.99 4.94 -19.58
C GLN A 259 14.58 5.07 -21.06
N LYS A 260 15.33 5.86 -21.84
CA LYS A 260 15.23 5.79 -23.30
C LYS A 260 15.48 4.33 -23.66
N THR A 261 14.45 3.63 -24.14
CA THR A 261 14.62 2.31 -24.72
C THR A 261 15.54 2.50 -25.92
N GLY A 262 16.82 2.18 -25.75
CA GLY A 262 17.72 1.99 -26.86
C GLY A 262 17.15 0.85 -27.67
N HIS A 263 16.48 1.17 -28.77
CA HIS A 263 16.25 0.19 -29.82
C HIS A 263 17.61 -0.39 -30.15
N ALA A 264 17.81 -1.66 -29.80
CA ALA A 264 18.83 -2.48 -30.43
C ALA A 264 18.54 -2.39 -31.93
N GLN A 265 19.36 -1.61 -32.64
CA GLN A 265 19.42 -1.71 -34.09
C GLN A 265 19.92 -3.12 -34.39
N VAL A 266 19.05 -3.88 -35.04
CA VAL A 266 19.41 -5.13 -35.73
C VAL A 266 20.20 -4.76 -36.98
#